data_AF-A0A2J8XND4-F1
#
_entry.id   AF-A0A2J8XND4-F1
#
_cell.length_a   1.000
_cell.length_b   1.000
_cell.length_c   1.000
_cell.angle_alpha   90.00
_cell.angle_beta   90.00
_cell.angle_gamma   90.00
#
_symmetry.space_group_name_H-M   'P 1'
#
loop_
_entity.id
_entity.type
_entity.pdbx_description
1 polymer ?
#
loop_
_entity_poly.entity_id
_entity_poly.type
_entity_poly.pdbx_seq_one_letter_code
_entity_poly.pdbx_strand_id
1 'polypeptide(L)'
;MAAGAAARKTAPVLEAPLQQEQLVTLLQMWVVPLYFTIKLYWWRFLSMWGMFSVITSYILFRATRKPLSGKTPRLVYKWFLLIYKLSYAFGVVGYLVIMFTMCGFNLFFKIKARDSMDFGIVSLFYGLYYGVMGRDFAEICSDYMASTIG
;
A
#
# COMPACT_ATOMS: atom_id res chain seq x y z
N MET A 1 33.74 15.35 43.96
CA MET A 1 32.31 14.97 43.87
C MET A 1 31.70 15.67 42.66
N ALA A 2 32.03 15.19 41.46
CA ALA A 2 31.54 15.73 40.19
C ALA A 2 31.67 14.66 39.10
N ALA A 3 30.58 14.50 38.34
CA ALA A 3 30.48 14.10 36.93
C ALA A 3 31.37 12.97 36.38
N GLY A 4 30.72 11.85 36.04
CA GLY A 4 31.18 10.88 35.04
C GLY A 4 29.97 10.06 34.60
N ALA A 5 29.17 10.53 33.63
CA ALA A 5 29.41 10.21 32.22
C ALA A 5 29.63 8.72 31.99
N ALA A 6 28.56 7.93 32.08
CA ALA A 6 28.50 6.61 31.46
C ALA A 6 27.08 6.38 30.95
N ALA A 7 26.83 6.94 29.76
CA ALA A 7 25.72 6.59 28.91
C ALA A 7 25.70 5.06 28.72
N ARG A 8 24.88 4.38 29.51
CA ARG A 8 24.61 2.96 29.33
C ARG A 8 23.68 2.82 28.14
N LYS A 9 24.24 2.40 27.01
CA LYS A 9 23.53 1.83 25.86
C LYS A 9 22.44 0.86 26.32
N THR A 10 21.19 1.29 26.28
CA THR A 10 19.99 0.46 26.39
C THR A 10 18.97 1.10 25.45
N ALA A 11 18.50 0.55 24.33
CA ALA A 11 18.64 -0.77 23.71
C ALA A 11 18.06 -0.67 22.28
N PRO A 12 18.61 -1.36 21.25
CA PRO A 12 17.93 -1.56 19.97
C PRO A 12 17.54 -3.05 19.79
N VAL A 13 16.79 -3.63 20.74
CA VAL A 13 16.36 -5.04 20.66
C VAL A 13 14.84 -5.21 20.80
N LEU A 14 14.12 -4.25 21.38
CA LEU A 14 12.67 -4.34 21.59
C LEU A 14 11.83 -3.78 20.43
N GLU A 15 12.38 -2.94 19.54
CA GLU A 15 11.66 -2.44 18.35
C GLU A 15 11.68 -3.41 17.17
N ALA A 16 12.69 -4.29 17.10
CA ALA A 16 12.84 -5.30 16.05
C ALA A 16 11.68 -6.32 15.92
N PRO A 17 11.06 -6.85 17.00
CA PRO A 17 9.98 -7.82 16.84
C PRO A 17 8.77 -7.24 16.10
N LEU A 18 8.32 -6.01 16.41
CA LEU A 18 7.11 -5.44 15.80
C LEU A 18 7.28 -5.14 14.31
N GLN A 19 8.43 -4.62 13.88
CA GLN A 19 8.70 -4.34 12.46
C GLN A 19 8.78 -5.63 11.64
N GLN A 20 9.34 -6.70 12.19
CA GLN A 20 9.42 -7.98 11.50
C GLN A 20 8.03 -8.62 11.36
N GLU A 21 7.17 -8.55 12.39
CA GLU A 21 5.79 -9.03 12.32
C GLU A 21 4.93 -8.25 11.31
N GLN A 22 5.05 -6.91 11.26
CA GLN A 22 4.34 -6.09 10.27
C GLN A 22 4.78 -6.41 8.84
N LEU A 23 6.07 -6.63 8.62
CA LEU A 23 6.62 -6.93 7.30
C LEU A 23 6.20 -8.34 6.82
N VAL A 24 6.11 -9.30 7.73
CA VAL A 24 5.56 -10.64 7.46
C VAL A 24 4.09 -10.55 7.10
N THR A 25 3.29 -9.80 7.87
CA THR A 25 1.85 -9.62 7.62
C THR A 25 1.61 -8.91 6.28
N LEU A 26 2.42 -7.90 5.97
CA LEU A 26 2.40 -7.19 4.69
C LEU A 26 2.75 -8.12 3.53
N LEU A 27 3.82 -8.93 3.66
CA LEU A 27 4.19 -9.93 2.65
C LEU A 27 3.07 -10.95 2.44
N GLN A 28 2.45 -11.42 3.52
CA GLN A 28 1.33 -12.35 3.46
C GLN A 28 0.13 -11.73 2.71
N MET A 29 -0.24 -10.49 3.03
CA MET A 29 -1.29 -9.77 2.31
C MET A 29 -0.92 -9.47 0.84
N TRP A 30 0.37 -9.35 0.53
CA TRP A 30 0.85 -9.13 -0.83
C TRP A 30 0.80 -10.37 -1.72
N VAL A 31 1.20 -11.52 -1.18
CA VAL A 31 1.41 -12.77 -1.93
C VAL A 31 0.10 -13.54 -2.16
N VAL A 32 -0.86 -13.48 -1.24
CA VAL A 32 -2.12 -14.23 -1.31
C VAL A 32 -2.95 -13.89 -2.57
N PRO A 33 -3.21 -12.61 -2.89
CA PRO A 33 -3.96 -12.25 -4.11
C PRO A 33 -3.21 -12.59 -5.39
N LEU A 34 -1.88 -12.55 -5.33
CA LEU A 34 -0.96 -12.86 -6.42
C LEU A 34 -1.04 -14.33 -6.82
N TYR A 35 -1.03 -15.22 -5.81
CA TYR A 35 -1.14 -16.66 -6.03
C TYR A 35 -2.46 -17.01 -6.72
N PHE A 36 -3.56 -16.39 -6.30
CA PHE A 36 -4.88 -16.57 -6.92
C PHE A 36 -4.91 -16.06 -8.37
N THR A 37 -4.32 -14.89 -8.65
CA THR A 37 -4.37 -14.27 -9.98
C THR A 37 -3.45 -14.92 -11.01
N ILE A 38 -2.33 -15.50 -10.58
CA ILE A 38 -1.48 -16.36 -11.43
C ILE A 38 -2.24 -17.62 -11.84
N LYS A 39 -2.93 -18.27 -10.91
CA LYS A 39 -3.75 -19.47 -11.21
C LYS A 39 -4.92 -19.18 -12.15
N LEU A 40 -5.46 -17.96 -12.11
CA LEU A 40 -6.58 -17.50 -12.95
C LEU A 40 -6.13 -16.88 -14.30
N TYR A 41 -4.83 -16.85 -14.62
CA TYR A 41 -4.26 -16.27 -15.85
C TYR A 41 -4.70 -14.81 -16.12
N TRP A 42 -4.93 -14.02 -15.07
CA TRP A 42 -5.48 -12.67 -15.26
C TRP A 42 -4.38 -11.63 -15.52
N TRP A 43 -3.99 -11.49 -16.80
CA TRP A 43 -2.86 -10.65 -17.22
C TRP A 43 -2.94 -9.18 -16.80
N ARG A 44 -4.17 -8.62 -16.74
CA ARG A 44 -4.40 -7.22 -16.32
C ARG A 44 -4.02 -6.98 -14.86
N PHE A 45 -4.35 -7.93 -13.99
CA PHE A 45 -3.97 -7.89 -12.57
C PHE A 45 -2.45 -7.97 -12.42
N LEU A 46 -1.83 -8.93 -13.12
CA LEU A 46 -0.40 -9.19 -13.04
C LEU A 46 0.43 -7.96 -13.46
N SER A 47 0.00 -7.26 -14.51
CA SER A 47 0.66 -6.04 -14.97
C SER A 47 0.59 -4.89 -13.95
N MET A 48 -0.60 -4.63 -13.38
CA MET A 48 -0.78 -3.57 -12.38
C MET A 48 -0.01 -3.88 -11.09
N TRP A 49 -0.09 -5.13 -10.64
CA TRP A 49 0.62 -5.60 -9.46
C TRP A 49 2.14 -5.54 -9.66
N GLY A 50 2.65 -5.98 -10.82
CA GLY A 50 4.07 -5.93 -11.15
C GLY A 50 4.60 -4.50 -11.18
N MET A 51 3.86 -3.57 -11.81
CA MET A 51 4.23 -2.15 -11.83
C MET A 51 4.26 -1.55 -10.41
N PHE A 52 3.25 -1.84 -9.59
CA PHE A 52 3.20 -1.41 -8.21
C PHE A 52 4.40 -1.96 -7.41
N SER A 53 4.74 -3.23 -7.61
CA SER A 53 5.84 -3.91 -6.93
C SER A 53 7.21 -3.32 -7.27
N VAL A 54 7.46 -3.06 -8.56
CA VAL A 54 8.69 -2.42 -9.03
C VAL A 54 8.83 -1.02 -8.46
N ILE A 55 7.75 -0.24 -8.42
CA ILE A 55 7.83 1.14 -7.94
C ILE A 55 7.97 1.19 -6.43
N THR A 56 7.23 0.38 -5.68
CA THR A 56 7.34 0.32 -4.21
C THR A 56 8.72 -0.16 -3.77
N SER A 57 9.28 -1.19 -4.43
CA SER A 57 10.65 -1.63 -4.15
C SER A 57 11.70 -0.56 -4.52
N TYR A 58 11.51 0.18 -5.62
CA TYR A 58 12.37 1.31 -5.98
C TYR A 58 12.32 2.44 -4.95
N ILE A 59 11.13 2.78 -4.45
CA ILE A 59 10.94 3.77 -3.39
C ILE A 59 11.60 3.30 -2.09
N LEU A 60 11.38 2.05 -1.71
CA LEU A 60 11.97 1.45 -0.52
C LEU A 60 13.50 1.50 -0.61
N PHE A 61 14.07 1.06 -1.74
CA PHE A 61 15.51 1.13 -1.99
C PHE A 61 16.06 2.55 -1.90
N ARG A 62 15.34 3.55 -2.41
CA ARG A 62 15.72 4.97 -2.26
C ARG A 62 15.62 5.46 -0.81
N ALA A 63 14.67 4.95 -0.03
CA ALA A 63 14.54 5.26 1.40
C ALA A 63 15.63 4.59 2.26
N THR A 64 16.12 3.40 1.87
CA THR A 64 17.15 2.66 2.64
C THR A 64 18.57 3.20 2.42
N ARG A 65 18.84 3.97 1.35
CA ARG A 65 20.19 4.45 1.01
C ARG A 65 20.60 5.63 1.90
N LYS A 66 21.74 5.48 2.60
CA LYS A 66 22.41 6.55 3.37
C LYS A 66 23.51 7.23 2.54
N PRO A 67 23.76 8.55 2.69
CA PRO A 67 23.00 9.50 3.51
C PRO A 67 21.66 9.88 2.85
N LEU A 68 20.60 10.05 3.66
CA LEU A 68 19.32 10.52 3.15
C LEU A 68 19.47 11.97 2.69
N SER A 69 19.55 12.17 1.37
CA SER A 69 19.42 13.50 0.77
C SER A 69 18.06 14.10 1.17
N GLY A 70 18.03 15.35 1.65
CA GLY A 70 16.81 16.00 2.15
C GLY A 70 15.64 16.12 1.15
N LYS A 71 15.85 15.77 -0.13
CA LYS A 71 14.81 15.71 -1.16
C LYS A 71 14.11 14.33 -1.25
N THR A 72 14.73 13.28 -0.73
CA THR A 72 14.21 11.90 -0.76
C THR A 72 12.88 11.74 -0.01
N PRO A 73 12.71 12.20 1.25
CA PRO A 73 11.45 12.03 1.97
C PRO A 73 10.25 12.67 1.24
N ARG A 74 10.44 13.85 0.63
CA ARG A 74 9.37 14.51 -0.15
C ARG A 74 8.87 13.66 -1.31
N LEU A 75 9.76 12.91 -1.96
CA LEU A 75 9.42 12.06 -3.10
C LEU A 75 8.64 10.83 -2.65
N VAL A 76 9.06 10.21 -1.54
CA VAL A 76 8.38 9.08 -0.90
C VAL A 76 6.95 9.48 -0.49
N TYR A 77 6.79 10.58 0.25
CA TYR A 77 5.47 11.07 0.66
C TYR A 77 4.55 11.41 -0.53
N LYS A 78 5.09 12.05 -1.58
CA LYS A 78 4.31 12.38 -2.78
C LYS A 78 3.83 11.13 -3.51
N TRP A 79 4.62 10.06 -3.50
CA TRP A 79 4.26 8.79 -4.13
C TRP A 79 3.20 8.03 -3.33
N PHE A 80 3.34 7.96 -2.01
CA PHE A 80 2.30 7.38 -1.14
C PHE A 80 0.98 8.14 -1.23
N LEU A 81 1.03 9.48 -1.30
CA LEU A 81 -0.17 10.30 -1.50
C LEU A 81 -0.83 10.02 -2.85
N LEU A 82 -0.04 9.80 -3.90
CA LEU A 82 -0.56 9.43 -5.22
C LEU A 82 -1.30 8.09 -5.18
N ILE A 83 -0.75 7.08 -4.51
CA ILE A 83 -1.42 5.78 -4.30
C ILE A 83 -2.70 5.93 -3.49
N TYR A 84 -2.66 6.70 -2.39
CA TYR A 84 -3.84 6.99 -1.58
C TYR A 84 -4.95 7.63 -2.42
N LYS A 85 -4.61 8.61 -3.26
CA LYS A 85 -5.58 9.33 -4.10
C LYS A 85 -6.16 8.44 -5.20
N LEU A 86 -5.34 7.58 -5.81
CA LEU A 86 -5.80 6.60 -6.79
C LEU A 86 -6.71 5.55 -6.14
N SER A 87 -6.28 4.95 -5.03
CA SER A 87 -7.05 3.99 -4.25
C SER A 87 -8.41 4.56 -3.83
N TYR A 88 -8.41 5.80 -3.31
CA TYR A 88 -9.63 6.50 -2.94
C TYR A 88 -10.55 6.74 -4.14
N ALA A 89 -9.99 7.17 -5.28
CA ALA A 89 -10.77 7.36 -6.50
C ALA A 89 -11.39 6.05 -7.00
N PHE A 90 -10.63 4.95 -7.04
CA PHE A 90 -11.16 3.64 -7.43
C PHE A 90 -12.20 3.11 -6.45
N GLY A 91 -12.01 3.31 -5.14
CA GLY A 91 -12.97 2.94 -4.10
C GLY A 91 -14.29 3.72 -4.22
N VAL A 92 -14.22 5.04 -4.42
CA VAL A 92 -15.38 5.90 -4.64
C VAL A 92 -16.09 5.53 -5.94
N VAL A 93 -15.36 5.33 -7.04
CA VAL A 93 -15.95 4.91 -8.32
C VAL A 93 -16.62 3.54 -8.19
N GLY A 94 -15.98 2.56 -7.56
CA GLY A 94 -16.58 1.24 -7.31
C GLY A 94 -17.85 1.33 -6.47
N TYR A 95 -17.82 2.13 -5.40
CA TYR A 95 -19.00 2.36 -4.56
C TYR A 95 -20.14 3.03 -5.34
N LEU A 96 -19.84 4.07 -6.12
CA LEU A 96 -20.82 4.75 -6.97
C LEU A 96 -21.42 3.77 -7.99
N VAL A 97 -20.62 2.93 -8.64
CA VAL A 97 -21.10 1.92 -9.59
C VAL A 97 -22.06 0.93 -8.90
N ILE A 98 -21.75 0.46 -7.70
CA ILE A 98 -22.65 -0.42 -6.93
C ILE A 98 -23.95 0.32 -6.59
N MET A 99 -23.87 1.54 -6.06
CA MET A 99 -25.05 2.36 -5.73
C MET A 99 -25.92 2.64 -6.96
N PHE A 100 -25.33 3.01 -8.09
CA PHE A 100 -26.05 3.21 -9.36
C PHE A 100 -26.68 1.91 -9.88
N THR A 101 -26.04 0.77 -9.67
CA THR A 101 -26.60 -0.53 -10.08
C THR A 101 -27.77 -0.95 -9.20
N MET A 102 -27.69 -0.73 -7.88
CA MET A 102 -28.81 -0.99 -6.95
C MET A 102 -29.99 -0.04 -7.14
N CYS A 103 -29.73 1.21 -7.55
CA CYS A 103 -30.77 2.21 -7.82
C CYS A 103 -31.56 1.95 -9.13
N GLY A 104 -31.27 0.84 -9.84
CA GLY A 104 -31.99 0.44 -11.04
C GLY A 104 -31.59 1.21 -12.31
N PHE A 105 -30.59 2.10 -12.24
CA PHE A 105 -30.10 2.88 -13.39
C PHE A 105 -29.49 1.99 -14.50
N ASN A 106 -29.13 0.74 -14.16
CA ASN A 106 -28.69 -0.28 -15.13
C ASN A 106 -29.78 -0.66 -16.16
N LEU A 107 -31.07 -0.48 -15.83
CA LEU A 107 -32.19 -0.72 -16.74
C LEU A 107 -32.25 0.31 -17.89
N PHE A 108 -31.78 1.54 -17.66
CA PHE A 108 -31.77 2.60 -18.67
C PHE A 108 -30.68 2.39 -19.74
N PHE A 109 -29.52 1.84 -19.36
CA PHE A 109 -28.38 1.62 -20.25
C PHE A 109 -28.37 0.24 -20.93
N LYS A 110 -29.34 -0.64 -20.64
CA LYS A 110 -29.44 -2.00 -21.23
C LYS A 110 -28.19 -2.86 -20.98
N ILE A 111 -27.41 -2.52 -19.96
CA ILE A 111 -26.23 -3.27 -19.49
C ILE A 111 -26.75 -4.34 -18.52
N LYS A 112 -26.17 -5.55 -18.56
CA LYS A 112 -26.47 -6.58 -17.56
C LYS A 112 -26.03 -6.07 -16.19
N ALA A 113 -26.98 -5.91 -15.28
CA ALA A 113 -26.73 -5.50 -13.90
C ALA A 113 -25.67 -6.37 -13.20
N ARG A 114 -25.58 -7.64 -13.57
CA ARG A 114 -24.56 -8.58 -13.09
C ARG A 114 -23.14 -8.12 -13.45
N ASP A 115 -22.89 -7.76 -14.70
CA ASP A 115 -21.57 -7.36 -15.17
C ASP A 115 -21.13 -6.00 -14.56
N SER A 116 -22.09 -5.09 -14.38
CA SER A 116 -21.87 -3.78 -13.72
C SER A 116 -21.56 -3.94 -12.22
N MET A 117 -22.29 -4.83 -11.53
CA MET A 117 -22.01 -5.15 -10.12
C MET A 117 -20.63 -5.80 -9.97
N ASP A 118 -20.30 -6.77 -10.82
CA ASP A 118 -18.99 -7.43 -10.79
C ASP A 118 -17.87 -6.41 -10.99
N PHE A 119 -18.02 -5.49 -11.95
CA PHE A 119 -17.05 -4.41 -12.16
C PHE A 119 -16.94 -3.46 -10.95
N GLY A 120 -18.06 -3.10 -10.33
CA GLY A 120 -18.11 -2.24 -9.14
C GLY A 120 -17.42 -2.90 -7.94
N ILE A 121 -17.74 -4.16 -7.65
CA ILE A 121 -17.16 -4.95 -6.56
C ILE A 121 -15.65 -5.12 -6.77
N VAL A 122 -15.24 -5.50 -7.98
CA VAL A 122 -13.83 -5.68 -8.34
C VAL A 122 -13.07 -4.36 -8.19
N SER A 123 -13.61 -3.25 -8.67
CA SER A 123 -13.00 -1.92 -8.53
C SER A 123 -12.86 -1.49 -7.06
N LEU A 124 -13.86 -1.77 -6.23
CA LEU A 124 -13.82 -1.49 -4.79
C LEU A 124 -12.77 -2.34 -4.08
N PHE A 125 -12.72 -3.64 -4.40
CA PHE A 125 -11.71 -4.56 -3.86
C PHE A 125 -10.30 -4.10 -4.23
N TYR A 126 -10.08 -3.69 -5.48
CA TYR A 126 -8.79 -3.13 -5.91
C TYR A 126 -8.44 -1.85 -5.16
N GLY A 127 -9.38 -0.91 -5.06
CA GLY A 127 -9.19 0.34 -4.34
C GLY A 127 -8.78 0.09 -2.89
N LEU A 128 -9.52 -0.76 -2.19
CA LEU A 128 -9.23 -1.12 -0.80
C LEU A 128 -7.89 -1.86 -0.66
N TYR A 129 -7.61 -2.83 -1.53
CA TYR A 129 -6.36 -3.60 -1.49
C TYR A 129 -5.13 -2.71 -1.61
N TYR A 130 -5.04 -1.91 -2.69
CA TYR A 130 -3.91 -1.01 -2.90
C TYR A 130 -3.88 0.13 -1.88
N GLY A 131 -5.02 0.51 -1.30
CA GLY A 131 -5.13 1.53 -0.27
C GLY A 131 -4.56 1.09 1.08
N VAL A 132 -4.96 -0.09 1.57
CA VAL A 132 -4.41 -0.67 2.79
C VAL A 132 -2.92 -0.93 2.60
N MET A 133 -2.56 -1.54 1.48
CA MET A 133 -1.16 -1.84 1.20
C MET A 133 -0.28 -0.58 1.13
N GLY A 134 -0.75 0.46 0.43
CA GLY A 134 -0.03 1.73 0.34
C GLY A 134 0.14 2.42 1.69
N ARG A 135 -0.83 2.26 2.60
CA ARG A 135 -0.76 2.77 3.98
C ARG A 135 0.30 2.02 4.79
N ASP A 136 0.29 0.69 4.76
CA ASP A 136 1.23 -0.13 5.54
C ASP A 136 2.68 0.13 5.09
N PHE A 137 2.92 0.28 3.77
CA PHE A 137 4.22 0.68 3.27
C PHE A 137 4.64 2.09 3.71
N ALA A 138 3.69 3.03 3.80
CA ALA A 138 3.97 4.39 4.25
C ALA A 138 4.37 4.43 5.73
N GLU A 139 3.72 3.62 6.56
CA GLU A 139 4.04 3.46 7.99
C GLU A 139 5.47 2.90 8.16
N ILE A 140 5.78 1.77 7.51
CA ILE A 140 7.12 1.17 7.54
C ILE A 140 8.20 2.16 7.05
N CYS A 141 7.93 2.88 5.96
CA CYS A 141 8.88 3.88 5.45
C CYS A 141 9.04 5.05 6.42
N SER A 142 7.97 5.50 7.06
CA SER A 142 8.02 6.58 8.06
C SER A 142 8.85 6.17 9.27
N ASP A 143 8.64 4.97 9.79
CA ASP A 143 9.37 4.44 10.95
C ASP A 143 10.85 4.22 10.65
N TYR A 144 11.17 3.72 9.45
CA TYR A 144 12.56 3.57 9.01
C TYR A 144 13.28 4.93 8.85
N MET A 145 12.59 5.96 8.35
CA MET A 145 13.16 7.31 8.25
C MET A 145 13.33 7.95 9.64
N ALA A 146 12.35 7.77 10.54
CA ALA A 146 12.40 8.28 11.90
C ALA A 146 13.58 7.70 12.69
N SER A 147 13.77 6.37 12.62
CA SER A 147 14.90 5.66 13.25
C SER A 147 16.27 5.96 12.64
N THR A 148 16.32 6.59 11.46
CA THR A 148 17.58 7.04 10.84
C THR A 148 17.98 8.48 11.22
N ILE A 149 17.01 9.30 11.65
CA ILE A 149 17.22 10.71 12.02
C ILE A 149 17.37 10.89 13.54
N GLY A 150 16.72 10.03 14.35
CA GLY A 150 16.92 9.95 15.80
C GLY A 150 18.24 9.30 16.19
#